data_AF-A0A8J8H0Z8-F1
#
_entry.id   AF-A0A8J8H0Z8-F1
#
_cell.length_a   1.000
_cell.length_b   1.000
_cell.length_c   1.000
_cell.angle_alpha   90.00
_cell.angle_beta   90.00
_cell.angle_gamma   90.00
#
_symmetry.space_group_name_H-M   'P 1'
#
loop_
_entity.id
_entity.type
_entity.pdbx_description
1 polymer ?
#
loop_
_entity_poly.entity_id
_entity_poly.type
_entity_poly.pdbx_seq_one_letter_code
_entity_poly.pdbx_strand_id
1 'polypeptide(L)'
;MAERTGRHCLRLPSNRLGLYLALRHWCTPGQRLLMSPISADEILFLVLAAGLRPVIAPLSPRDGNIDAARADLSTVDAVLTTNLYGLPDQVSAFSGKILIEDVAHALETSVGGRPLGTFGQAGVFSLSKHP
;
A
#
# COMPACT_ATOMS: atom_id res chain seq x y z
N MET A 1 11.71 4.48 -12.88
CA MET A 1 10.53 4.70 -12.02
C MET A 1 9.93 6.08 -12.22
N ALA A 2 10.68 7.17 -12.02
CA ALA A 2 10.15 8.52 -12.22
C ALA A 2 9.50 8.75 -13.60
N GLU A 3 10.13 8.28 -14.68
CA GLU A 3 9.55 8.32 -16.03
C GLU A 3 8.24 7.54 -16.12
N ARG A 4 8.23 6.28 -15.65
CA ARG A 4 7.04 5.40 -15.67
C ARG A 4 5.88 5.99 -14.88
N THR A 5 6.14 6.53 -13.69
CA THR A 5 5.09 6.99 -12.78
C THR A 5 4.75 8.47 -12.97
N GLY A 6 5.60 9.25 -13.64
CA GLY A 6 5.49 10.71 -13.70
C GLY A 6 5.67 11.40 -12.35
N ARG A 7 6.22 10.70 -11.33
CA ARG A 7 6.36 11.22 -9.95
C ARG A 7 7.81 11.43 -9.56
N HIS A 8 8.02 12.36 -8.63
CA HIS A 8 9.29 12.45 -7.92
C HIS A 8 9.60 11.13 -7.20
N CYS A 9 10.85 10.66 -7.29
CA CYS A 9 11.26 9.38 -6.71
C CYS A 9 12.45 9.59 -5.77
N LEU A 10 12.37 8.97 -4.60
CA LEU A 10 13.46 8.91 -3.63
C LEU A 10 14.08 7.50 -3.65
N ARG A 11 15.41 7.42 -3.69
CA ARG A 11 16.12 6.15 -3.55
C ARG A 11 16.27 5.82 -2.07
N LEU A 12 15.81 4.65 -1.68
CA LEU A 12 15.87 4.15 -0.30
C LEU A 12 16.49 2.74 -0.29
N PRO A 13 17.10 2.32 0.84
CA PRO A 13 17.73 1.00 0.97
C PRO A 13 16.74 -0.17 0.95
N SER A 14 15.43 0.05 1.19
CA SER A 14 14.43 -1.02 1.15
C SER A 14 13.00 -0.49 0.99
N ASN A 15 12.09 -1.35 0.51
CA ASN A 15 10.65 -1.10 0.50
C ASN A 15 10.11 -0.79 1.89
N ARG A 16 10.55 -1.56 2.90
CA ARG A 16 10.14 -1.37 4.30
C ARG A 16 10.45 0.04 4.80
N LEU A 17 11.67 0.56 4.58
CA LEU A 17 11.97 1.92 5.00
C LEU A 17 11.11 2.95 4.25
N GLY A 18 10.86 2.72 2.95
CA GLY A 18 9.99 3.60 2.16
C GLY A 18 8.55 3.64 2.67
N LEU A 19 7.96 2.48 2.97
CA LEU A 19 6.61 2.39 3.55
C LEU A 19 6.55 3.07 4.92
N TYR A 20 7.55 2.83 5.78
CA TYR A 20 7.63 3.47 7.08
C TYR A 20 7.65 5.00 6.97
N LEU A 21 8.53 5.55 6.11
CA LEU A 21 8.64 6.99 5.91
C LEU A 21 7.37 7.58 5.30
N ALA A 22 6.76 6.90 4.32
CA ALA A 22 5.52 7.34 3.71
C ALA A 22 4.38 7.42 4.72
N LEU A 23 4.21 6.38 5.55
CA LEU A 23 3.21 6.35 6.61
C LEU A 23 3.48 7.43 7.68
N ARG A 24 4.74 7.60 8.12
CA ARG A 24 5.12 8.64 9.08
C ARG A 24 4.94 10.06 8.57
N HIS A 25 5.00 10.25 7.25
CA HIS A 25 4.87 11.58 6.64
C HIS A 25 3.40 11.97 6.39
N TRP A 26 2.58 11.03 5.93
CA TRP A 26 1.19 11.31 5.53
C TRP A 26 0.15 10.96 6.58
N CYS A 27 0.46 10.09 7.53
CA CYS A 27 -0.44 9.70 8.60
C CYS A 27 -0.02 10.32 9.94
N THR A 28 -1.02 10.47 10.81
CA THR A 28 -0.85 10.92 12.20
C THR A 28 -0.90 9.71 13.15
N PRO A 29 -0.02 9.62 14.16
CA PRO A 29 -0.10 8.57 15.17
C PRO A 29 -1.51 8.44 15.77
N GLY A 30 -1.97 7.21 15.96
CA GLY A 30 -3.31 6.86 16.43
C GLY A 30 -4.33 6.61 15.32
N GLN A 31 -4.07 7.05 14.08
CA GLN A 31 -4.94 6.78 12.94
C GLN A 31 -5.07 5.29 12.65
N ARG A 32 -6.25 4.89 12.17
CA ARG A 32 -6.62 3.53 11.83
C ARG A 32 -6.26 3.26 10.37
N LEU A 33 -5.33 2.33 10.14
CA LEU A 33 -4.84 1.96 8.81
C LEU A 33 -5.42 0.60 8.41
N LEU A 34 -6.23 0.57 7.34
CA LEU A 34 -6.65 -0.67 6.73
C LEU A 34 -5.47 -1.34 6.01
N MET A 35 -5.23 -2.63 6.27
CA MET A 35 -4.21 -3.40 5.57
C MET A 35 -4.63 -4.87 5.41
N SER A 36 -4.06 -5.53 4.39
CA SER A 36 -4.23 -6.98 4.18
C SER A 36 -3.62 -7.80 5.34
N PRO A 37 -4.30 -8.86 5.83
CA PRO A 37 -3.66 -9.87 6.69
C PRO A 37 -2.63 -10.73 5.95
N ILE A 38 -2.66 -10.76 4.61
CA ILE A 38 -1.71 -11.50 3.79
C ILE A 38 -0.72 -10.49 3.19
N SER A 39 0.39 -10.30 3.91
CA SER A 39 1.55 -9.50 3.50
C SER A 39 2.79 -10.06 4.18
N ALA A 40 3.98 -9.49 3.94
CA ALA A 40 5.15 -9.84 4.74
C ALA A 40 4.93 -9.41 6.19
N ASP A 41 5.23 -10.29 7.16
CA ASP A 41 4.93 -10.06 8.59
C ASP A 41 5.50 -8.75 9.11
N GLU A 42 6.64 -8.30 8.56
CA GLU A 42 7.30 -7.05 8.95
C GLU A 42 6.47 -5.80 8.63
N ILE A 43 5.52 -5.88 7.68
CA ILE A 43 4.64 -4.76 7.34
C ILE A 43 3.71 -4.43 8.50
N LEU A 44 3.20 -5.44 9.23
CA LEU A 44 2.38 -5.20 10.42
C LEU A 44 3.18 -4.45 11.50
N PHE A 45 4.40 -4.92 11.79
CA PHE A 45 5.26 -4.29 12.79
C PHE A 45 5.68 -2.87 12.38
N LEU A 46 5.88 -2.64 11.09
CA LEU A 46 6.16 -1.33 10.54
C LEU A 46 4.99 -0.35 10.75
N VAL A 47 3.74 -0.79 10.52
CA VAL A 47 2.55 0.03 10.76
C VAL A 47 2.43 0.39 12.25
N LEU A 48 2.68 -0.57 13.14
CA LEU A 48 2.73 -0.32 14.58
C LEU A 48 3.85 0.66 14.95
N ALA A 49 5.06 0.48 14.39
CA ALA A 49 6.20 1.36 14.62
C ALA A 49 5.97 2.78 14.08
N ALA A 50 5.12 2.95 13.05
CA ALA A 50 4.70 4.25 12.57
C ALA A 50 3.77 5.00 13.56
N GLY A 51 3.27 4.29 14.59
CA GLY A 51 2.32 4.78 15.58
C GLY A 51 0.86 4.62 15.14
N LEU A 52 0.60 3.83 14.11
CA LEU A 52 -0.74 3.62 13.55
C LEU A 52 -1.42 2.41 14.19
N ARG A 53 -2.74 2.34 14.06
CA ARG A 53 -3.57 1.23 14.53
C ARG A 53 -3.98 0.36 13.33
N PRO A 54 -3.40 -0.84 13.15
CA PRO A 54 -3.80 -1.74 12.08
C PRO A 54 -5.27 -2.14 12.19
N VAL A 55 -5.98 -2.09 11.08
CA VAL A 55 -7.31 -2.67 10.90
C VAL A 55 -7.17 -3.73 9.82
N ILE A 56 -7.36 -4.99 10.20
CA ILE A 56 -7.19 -6.12 9.30
C ILE A 56 -8.37 -6.20 8.34
N ALA A 57 -8.07 -6.15 7.05
CA ALA A 57 -9.07 -6.15 6.00
C ALA A 57 -9.66 -7.54 5.72
N PRO A 58 -10.94 -7.63 5.34
CA PRO A 58 -11.45 -8.82 4.68
C PRO A 58 -10.75 -9.00 3.33
N LEU A 59 -10.56 -10.26 2.93
CA LEU A 59 -9.94 -10.60 1.65
C LEU A 59 -10.92 -11.23 0.68
N SER A 60 -10.69 -10.96 -0.60
CA SER A 60 -11.36 -11.62 -1.70
C SER A 60 -10.76 -13.02 -1.87
N PRO A 61 -11.59 -14.09 -1.88
CA PRO A 61 -11.10 -15.46 -2.07
C PRO A 61 -10.62 -15.73 -3.50
N ARG A 62 -10.83 -14.79 -4.44
CA ARG A 62 -10.48 -14.98 -5.86
C ARG A 62 -9.02 -14.63 -6.16
N ASP A 63 -8.50 -13.60 -5.51
CA ASP A 63 -7.21 -12.98 -5.81
C ASP A 63 -6.39 -12.67 -4.56
N GLY A 64 -6.95 -12.82 -3.35
CA GLY A 64 -6.26 -12.53 -2.09
C GLY A 64 -6.10 -11.04 -1.80
N ASN A 65 -6.68 -10.17 -2.61
CA ASN A 65 -6.65 -8.72 -2.44
C ASN A 65 -7.69 -8.26 -1.40
N ILE A 66 -7.54 -7.01 -0.95
CA ILE A 66 -8.50 -6.40 -0.03
C ILE A 66 -9.88 -6.36 -0.67
N ASP A 67 -10.87 -6.97 0.01
CA ASP A 67 -12.26 -6.91 -0.40
C ASP A 67 -12.90 -5.61 0.07
N ALA A 68 -12.75 -4.56 -0.76
CA ALA A 68 -13.24 -3.22 -0.46
C ALA A 68 -14.76 -3.18 -0.25
N ALA A 69 -15.54 -4.09 -0.85
CA ALA A 69 -17.00 -4.14 -0.69
C ALA A 69 -17.42 -4.68 0.69
N ARG A 70 -16.56 -5.45 1.36
CA ARG A 70 -16.79 -5.97 2.72
C ARG A 70 -16.08 -5.16 3.80
N ALA A 71 -15.17 -4.28 3.43
CA ALA A 71 -14.47 -3.42 4.38
C ALA A 71 -15.33 -2.19 4.73
N ASP A 72 -15.48 -1.90 6.02
CA ASP A 72 -16.10 -0.65 6.46
C ASP A 72 -15.10 0.50 6.41
N LEU A 73 -15.01 1.13 5.24
CA LEU A 73 -14.10 2.24 5.00
C LEU A 73 -14.42 3.49 5.84
N SER A 74 -15.61 3.61 6.42
CA SER A 74 -15.94 4.76 7.30
C SER A 74 -15.15 4.72 8.62
N THR A 75 -14.67 3.54 9.01
CA THR A 75 -13.96 3.31 10.28
C THR A 75 -12.44 3.43 10.19
N VAL A 76 -11.89 3.74 9.02
CA VAL A 76 -10.43 3.82 8.79
C VAL A 76 -10.04 5.16 8.21
N ASP A 77 -8.86 5.65 8.57
CA ASP A 77 -8.33 6.95 8.15
C ASP A 77 -7.45 6.81 6.91
N ALA A 78 -6.76 5.68 6.80
CA ALA A 78 -5.78 5.41 5.77
C ALA A 78 -5.89 3.95 5.27
N VAL A 79 -5.34 3.68 4.09
CA VAL A 79 -5.26 2.34 3.48
C VAL A 79 -3.82 2.10 3.01
N LEU A 80 -3.31 0.92 3.32
CA LEU A 80 -2.09 0.37 2.73
C LEU A 80 -2.47 -0.78 1.81
N THR A 81 -2.42 -0.56 0.50
CA THR A 81 -2.63 -1.65 -0.47
C THR A 81 -1.40 -2.54 -0.52
N THR A 82 -1.59 -3.82 -0.78
CA THR A 82 -0.50 -4.80 -0.88
C THR A 82 -0.15 -5.11 -2.33
N ASN A 83 -1.10 -4.96 -3.26
CA ASN A 83 -0.94 -5.31 -4.68
C ASN A 83 -0.23 -6.68 -4.85
N LEU A 84 -0.76 -7.66 -4.13
CA LEU A 84 -0.09 -8.92 -3.85
C LEU A 84 0.10 -9.72 -5.15
N TYR A 85 1.28 -10.35 -5.31
CA TYR A 85 1.64 -11.15 -6.49
C TYR A 85 1.53 -10.43 -7.83
N GLY A 86 1.58 -9.09 -7.82
CA GLY A 86 1.43 -8.28 -9.03
C GLY A 86 -0.03 -7.98 -9.39
N LEU A 87 -0.99 -8.53 -8.64
CA LEU A 87 -2.42 -8.27 -8.82
C LEU A 87 -2.78 -6.97 -8.09
N PRO A 88 -3.36 -5.98 -8.79
CA PRO A 88 -3.68 -4.70 -8.18
C PRO A 88 -4.87 -4.84 -7.22
N ASP A 89 -4.77 -4.25 -6.03
CA ASP A 89 -5.94 -3.99 -5.19
C ASP A 89 -6.93 -3.08 -5.93
N GLN A 90 -8.18 -3.00 -5.46
CA GLN A 90 -9.21 -2.11 -6.00
C GLN A 90 -8.94 -0.64 -5.62
N VAL A 91 -7.83 -0.06 -6.10
CA VAL A 91 -7.31 1.26 -5.74
C VAL A 91 -8.33 2.40 -5.87
N SER A 92 -9.27 2.33 -6.83
CA SER A 92 -10.33 3.34 -6.98
C SER A 92 -11.34 3.32 -5.83
N ALA A 93 -11.55 2.17 -5.19
CA ALA A 93 -12.45 2.04 -4.03
C ALA A 93 -11.92 2.75 -2.79
N PHE A 94 -10.62 3.06 -2.73
CA PHE A 94 -9.98 3.76 -1.61
C PHE A 94 -9.80 5.26 -1.85
N SER A 95 -10.44 5.80 -2.90
CA SER A 95 -10.43 7.24 -3.16
C SER A 95 -10.97 8.04 -1.96
N GLY A 96 -10.32 9.16 -1.65
CA GLY A 96 -10.65 10.00 -0.49
C GLY A 96 -10.01 9.56 0.83
N LYS A 97 -9.30 8.42 0.88
CA LYS A 97 -8.44 8.04 2.01
C LYS A 97 -7.00 8.51 1.80
N ILE A 98 -6.22 8.51 2.88
CA ILE A 98 -4.75 8.49 2.75
C ILE A 98 -4.38 7.09 2.24
N LEU A 99 -3.94 7.02 0.99
CA LEU A 99 -3.62 5.79 0.29
C LEU A 99 -2.10 5.70 0.10
N ILE A 100 -1.48 4.71 0.73
CA ILE A 100 -0.10 4.33 0.47
C ILE A 100 -0.11 3.00 -0.29
N GLU A 101 0.60 2.94 -1.40
CA GLU A 101 0.65 1.75 -2.23
C GLU A 101 1.95 0.97 -1.95
N ASP A 102 1.85 -0.25 -1.40
CA ASP A 102 2.94 -1.22 -1.50
C ASP A 102 2.93 -1.83 -2.89
N VAL A 103 3.99 -1.61 -3.65
CA VAL A 103 4.15 -2.03 -5.04
C VAL A 103 5.37 -2.95 -5.18
N ALA A 104 5.77 -3.61 -4.08
CA ALA A 104 6.92 -4.51 -4.07
C ALA A 104 6.83 -5.64 -5.10
N HIS A 105 5.64 -6.18 -5.35
CA HIS A 105 5.41 -7.28 -6.29
C HIS A 105 4.81 -6.85 -7.65
N ALA A 106 4.64 -5.54 -7.89
CA ALA A 106 3.80 -5.04 -8.97
C ALA A 106 4.46 -3.92 -9.81
N LEU A 107 5.78 -4.02 -10.02
CA LEU A 107 6.64 -2.99 -10.63
C LEU A 107 6.19 -2.56 -12.04
N GLU A 108 5.42 -3.36 -12.77
CA GLU A 108 4.94 -3.04 -14.13
C GLU A 108 3.41 -3.07 -14.27
N THR A 109 2.70 -3.30 -13.17
CA THR A 109 1.24 -3.38 -13.17
C THR A 109 0.60 -2.01 -13.36
N SER A 110 -0.48 -1.96 -14.13
CA SER A 110 -1.29 -0.77 -14.39
C SER A 110 -2.78 -1.09 -14.30
N VAL A 111 -3.58 -0.13 -13.86
CA VAL A 111 -5.05 -0.20 -13.83
C VAL A 111 -5.59 0.89 -14.74
N GLY A 112 -6.32 0.51 -15.80
CA GLY A 112 -6.88 1.47 -16.76
C GLY A 112 -5.80 2.33 -17.46
N GLY A 113 -4.63 1.77 -17.74
CA GLY A 113 -3.50 2.50 -18.34
C GLY A 113 -2.71 3.39 -17.36
N ARG A 114 -3.15 3.51 -16.11
CA ARG A 114 -2.44 4.25 -15.06
C ARG A 114 -1.55 3.29 -14.24
N PRO A 115 -0.24 3.54 -14.11
CA PRO A 115 0.66 2.67 -13.34
C PRO A 115 0.34 2.63 -11.84
N LEU A 116 0.53 1.46 -11.20
CA LEU A 116 0.53 1.37 -9.74
C LEU A 116 1.65 2.23 -9.12
N GLY A 117 1.39 2.69 -7.89
CA GLY A 117 2.20 3.67 -7.16
C GLY A 117 1.86 5.12 -7.50
N THR A 118 0.80 5.33 -8.30
CA THR A 118 0.35 6.67 -8.70
C THR A 118 -1.03 7.03 -8.17
N PHE A 119 -1.79 6.11 -7.61
CA PHE A 119 -3.18 6.32 -7.19
C PHE A 119 -3.29 7.08 -5.86
N GLY A 120 -2.34 6.84 -4.95
CA GLY A 120 -2.30 7.44 -3.62
C GLY A 120 -1.29 8.57 -3.45
N GLN A 121 -0.99 8.89 -2.19
CA GLN A 121 0.00 9.90 -1.80
C GLN A 121 1.42 9.43 -2.11
N ALA A 122 1.71 8.14 -1.96
CA ALA A 122 2.99 7.54 -2.30
C ALA A 122 2.83 6.09 -2.75
N GLY A 123 3.66 5.68 -3.71
CA GLY A 123 3.89 4.28 -4.05
C GLY A 123 5.31 3.88 -3.68
N VAL A 124 5.46 2.74 -3.03
CA VAL A 124 6.76 2.24 -2.58
C VAL A 124 7.08 0.94 -3.31
N PHE A 125 8.29 0.84 -3.84
CA PHE A 125 8.71 -0.25 -4.69
C PHE A 125 9.85 -1.02 -4.04
N SER A 126 9.88 -2.33 -4.28
CA SER A 126 11.05 -3.16 -4.05
C SER A 126 11.81 -3.34 -5.36
N LEU A 127 13.11 -3.06 -5.36
CA LEU A 127 14.02 -3.29 -6.49
C LEU A 127 15.06 -4.37 -6.17
N SER A 128 14.91 -5.02 -5.02
CA SER A 128 15.73 -6.16 -4.64
C SER A 128 15.40 -7.34 -5.55
N LYS A 129 16.42 -8.00 -6.08
CA LYS A 129 16.25 -9.32 -6.69
C LYS A 129 16.27 -10.36 -5.58
N HIS A 130 15.23 -11.17 -5.50
CA HIS A 130 15.30 -12.40 -4.73
C HIS A 130 16.18 -13.39 -5.53
N PRO A 131 17.24 -13.94 -4.91
CA PRO A 131 18.04 -15.01 -5.52
C PRO A 131 17.26 -16.32 -5.62
#